data_AF-A0A8E2UBX5-F1
#
_entry.id   AF-A0A8E2UBX5-F1
#
_cell.length_a   1.000
_cell.length_b   1.000
_cell.length_c   1.000
_cell.angle_alpha   90.00
_cell.angle_beta   90.00
_cell.angle_gamma   90.00
#
_symmetry.space_group_name_H-M   'P 1'
#
loop_
_entity.id
_entity.type
_entity.pdbx_description
1 polymer ?
#
loop_
_entity_poly.entity_id
_entity_poly.type
_entity_poly.pdbx_seq_one_letter_code
_entity_poly.pdbx_strand_id
1 'polypeptide(L)'
;MVSSEPKKRILRLASSSPWHGDAGSPAWPYDVDFVLSEDQVWSIGLSEGVGHGAAGRVVSVEEALQTRSLAHIVKAEGSWLVPYLRRLHAGGRVTEEELVEDYLRRHGRRPRVIA
;
A
#
# COMPACT_ATOMS: atom_id res chain seq x y z
N MET A 1 23.25 -0.02 26.64
CA MET A 1 22.11 0.71 26.05
C MET A 1 21.88 0.11 24.68
N VAL A 2 20.83 -0.70 24.51
CA VAL A 2 20.47 -1.22 23.17
C VAL A 2 19.87 -0.03 22.42
N SER A 3 20.62 0.49 21.45
CA SER A 3 20.08 1.39 20.44
C SER A 3 19.00 0.59 19.70
N SER A 4 17.74 0.78 20.06
CA SER A 4 16.62 0.27 19.28
C SER A 4 16.58 1.07 17.98
N GLU A 5 17.11 0.48 16.91
CA GLU A 5 16.98 1.02 15.56
C GLU A 5 15.51 1.36 15.27
N PRO A 6 15.18 2.53 14.70
CA PRO A 6 13.81 2.88 14.35
C PRO A 6 13.30 1.94 13.25
N LYS A 7 12.58 0.87 13.61
CA LYS A 7 12.08 -0.10 12.63
C LYS A 7 11.15 0.57 11.60
N LYS A 8 11.55 0.52 10.33
CA LYS A 8 10.70 0.80 9.15
C LYS A 8 9.35 0.09 9.33
N ARG A 9 8.25 0.83 9.18
CA ARG A 9 6.91 0.30 9.46
C ARG A 9 6.11 0.19 8.17
N ILE A 10 5.59 -1.00 7.90
CA ILE A 10 4.92 -1.33 6.63
C ILE A 10 3.47 -1.74 6.93
N LEU A 11 2.53 -1.05 6.30
CA LEU A 11 1.09 -1.29 6.41
C LEU A 11 0.57 -1.81 5.06
N ARG A 12 0.07 -3.04 5.03
CA ARG A 12 -0.63 -3.55 3.84
C ARG A 12 -2.07 -3.06 3.83
N LEU A 13 -2.35 -2.11 2.95
CA LEU A 13 -3.62 -1.38 2.92
C LEU A 13 -4.50 -1.75 1.74
N ALA A 14 -3.95 -2.35 0.69
CA ALA A 14 -4.76 -2.91 -0.39
C ALA A 14 -4.18 -4.25 -0.83
N SER A 15 -5.06 -5.20 -1.15
CA SER A 15 -4.67 -6.53 -1.59
C SER A 15 -5.85 -7.13 -2.36
N SER A 16 -5.66 -7.40 -3.65
CA SER A 16 -6.63 -8.21 -4.41
C SER A 16 -6.21 -9.67 -4.37
N SER A 17 -7.12 -10.53 -3.94
CA SER A 17 -6.93 -11.98 -4.03
C SER A 17 -7.44 -12.48 -5.38
N PRO A 18 -6.83 -13.52 -5.96
CA PRO A 18 -7.20 -14.06 -7.27
C PRO A 18 -8.62 -14.66 -7.34
N TRP A 19 -9.40 -14.64 -6.25
CA TRP A 19 -10.70 -15.29 -6.15
C TRP A 19 -11.90 -14.48 -6.68
N HIS A 20 -11.69 -13.27 -7.20
CA HIS A 20 -12.75 -12.47 -7.83
C HIS A 20 -12.37 -12.02 -9.26
N GLY A 21 -11.87 -12.95 -10.08
CA GLY A 21 -11.62 -12.72 -11.50
C GLY A 21 -12.41 -13.69 -12.37
N ASP A 22 -13.20 -13.13 -13.29
CA ASP A 22 -13.91 -13.85 -14.36
C ASP A 22 -12.97 -14.84 -15.08
N ALA A 23 -13.52 -15.96 -15.54
CA ALA A 23 -12.80 -17.10 -16.10
C ALA A 23 -12.12 -16.74 -17.44
N GLY A 24 -11.04 -15.97 -17.41
CA GLY A 24 -10.37 -15.53 -18.64
C GLY A 24 -9.02 -14.82 -18.49
N SER A 25 -8.55 -14.51 -17.27
CA SER A 25 -7.21 -13.96 -17.07
C SER A 25 -6.65 -14.40 -15.73
N PRO A 26 -5.40 -14.90 -15.65
CA PRO A 26 -4.74 -15.09 -14.36
C PRO A 26 -4.57 -13.71 -13.71
N ALA A 27 -5.53 -13.32 -12.86
CA ALA A 27 -5.43 -12.12 -12.05
C ALA A 27 -4.39 -12.40 -10.96
N TRP A 28 -3.14 -12.04 -11.22
CA TRP A 28 -2.09 -12.10 -10.20
C TRP A 28 -2.50 -11.26 -8.99
N PRO A 29 -2.21 -11.70 -7.75
CA PRO A 29 -2.51 -10.88 -6.58
C PRO A 29 -1.68 -9.60 -6.62
N TYR A 30 -2.34 -8.47 -6.41
CA TYR A 30 -1.72 -7.15 -6.30
C TYR A 30 -1.80 -6.65 -4.87
N ASP A 31 -0.67 -6.22 -4.31
CA ASP A 31 -0.62 -5.58 -2.99
C ASP A 31 -0.18 -4.12 -3.10
N VAL A 32 -0.74 -3.28 -2.22
CA VAL A 32 -0.29 -1.90 -1.96
C VAL A 32 0.05 -1.77 -0.48
N ASP A 33 1.32 -1.44 -0.23
CA ASP A 33 1.89 -1.26 1.09
C ASP A 33 2.26 0.22 1.30
N PHE A 34 1.85 0.81 2.42
CA PHE A 34 2.34 2.12 2.87
C PHE A 34 3.53 1.89 3.79
N VAL A 35 4.66 2.49 3.43
CA VAL A 35 5.94 2.26 4.07
C VAL A 35 6.40 3.57 4.71
N LEU A 36 6.39 3.62 6.04
CA LEU A 36 6.89 4.75 6.82
C LEU A 36 8.38 4.53 7.11
N SER A 37 9.23 5.42 6.57
CA SER A 37 10.65 5.46 6.91
C SER A 37 10.88 6.15 8.26
N GLU A 38 12.11 6.04 8.77
CA GLU A 38 12.53 6.66 10.03
C GLU A 38 12.32 8.18 10.03
N ASP A 39 12.58 8.82 8.88
CA ASP A 39 12.42 10.25 8.65
C ASP A 39 10.95 10.70 8.55
N GLN A 40 10.00 9.84 8.92
CA GLN A 40 8.55 10.08 8.81
C GLN A 40 8.09 10.36 7.36
N VAL A 41 8.83 9.82 6.38
CA VAL A 41 8.50 9.95 4.96
C VAL A 41 7.78 8.69 4.50
N TRP A 42 6.62 8.87 3.88
CA TRP A 42 5.87 7.78 3.27
C TRP A 42 6.45 7.41 1.91
N SER A 43 6.60 6.11 1.67
CA SER A 43 6.85 5.52 0.36
C SER A 43 5.83 4.41 0.11
N ILE A 44 5.59 4.06 -1.15
CA ILE A 44 4.52 3.15 -1.56
C ILE A 44 5.14 1.88 -2.15
N GLY A 45 4.92 0.76 -1.47
CA GLY A 45 5.23 -0.57 -1.99
C GLY A 45 4.12 -1.05 -2.92
N LEU A 46 4.48 -1.46 -4.13
CA LEU A 46 3.60 -2.06 -5.11
C LEU A 46 4.14 -3.44 -5.45
N SER A 47 3.34 -4.48 -5.18
CA SER A 47 3.72 -5.86 -5.47
C SER A 47 2.69 -6.55 -6.36
N GLU A 48 3.15 -7.36 -7.31
CA GLU A 48 2.34 -8.17 -8.22
C GLU A 48 2.85 -9.62 -8.20
N GLY A 49 1.94 -10.59 -8.27
CA GLY A 49 2.30 -12.01 -8.36
C GLY A 49 2.82 -12.59 -7.04
N VAL A 50 2.42 -12.03 -5.90
CA VAL A 50 2.80 -12.51 -4.56
C VAL A 50 2.48 -14.01 -4.43
N GLY A 51 3.51 -14.82 -4.11
CA GLY A 51 3.43 -16.28 -4.05
C GLY A 51 3.85 -17.02 -5.32
N HIS A 52 4.15 -16.33 -6.43
CA HIS A 52 4.49 -16.93 -7.73
C HIS A 52 5.60 -16.16 -8.48
N GLY A 53 6.76 -15.93 -7.84
CA GLY A 53 7.88 -15.20 -8.46
C GLY A 53 7.72 -13.67 -8.44
N ALA A 54 7.06 -13.15 -7.40
CA ALA A 54 6.61 -11.77 -7.24
C ALA A 54 7.57 -10.69 -7.74
N ALA A 55 7.02 -9.71 -8.48
CA ALA A 55 7.69 -8.46 -8.80
C ALA A 55 7.20 -7.37 -7.83
N GLY A 56 8.12 -6.77 -7.09
CA GLY A 56 7.84 -5.70 -6.14
C GLY A 56 8.70 -4.47 -6.41
N ARG A 57 8.13 -3.28 -6.21
CA ARG A 57 8.89 -2.02 -6.22
C ARG A 57 8.38 -1.08 -5.14
N VAL A 58 9.30 -0.29 -4.57
CA VAL A 58 8.97 0.82 -3.67
C VAL A 58 9.16 2.11 -4.46
N VAL A 59 8.15 2.97 -4.45
CA VAL A 59 8.13 4.24 -5.18
C VAL A 59 7.80 5.40 -4.24
N SER A 60 8.18 6.61 -4.64
CA SER A 60 7.75 7.83 -3.93
C SER A 60 6.24 8.05 -4.02
N VAL A 61 5.70 8.95 -3.18
CA VAL A 61 4.29 9.37 -3.25
C VAL A 61 3.96 9.99 -4.63
N GLU A 62 4.87 10.78 -5.19
CA GLU A 62 4.70 11.38 -6.51
C GLU A 62 4.61 10.31 -7.60
N GLU A 63 5.53 9.35 -7.60
CA GLU A 63 5.51 8.23 -8.55
C GLU A 63 4.28 7.32 -8.37
N ALA A 64 3.76 7.20 -7.15
CA ALA A 64 2.54 6.45 -6.87
C ALA A 64 1.29 7.08 -7.53
N LEU A 65 1.31 8.39 -7.77
CA LEU A 65 0.25 9.13 -8.45
C LEU A 65 0.37 9.11 -9.99
N GLN A 66 1.46 8.59 -10.54
CA GLN A 66 1.59 8.42 -11.99
C GLN A 66 0.65 7.32 -12.52
N THR A 67 0.19 7.45 -13.77
CA THR A 67 -0.81 6.57 -14.39
C THR A 67 -0.52 5.08 -14.22
N ARG A 68 0.74 4.65 -14.40
CA ARG A 68 1.13 3.24 -14.25
C ARG A 68 0.96 2.73 -12.83
N SER A 69 1.33 3.53 -11.83
CA SER A 69 1.22 3.17 -10.41
C SER A 69 -0.23 3.21 -9.95
N LEU A 70 -1.02 4.19 -10.40
CA LEU A 70 -2.46 4.25 -10.14
C LEU A 70 -3.19 3.02 -10.68
N ALA A 71 -2.84 2.54 -11.87
CA ALA A 71 -3.42 1.32 -12.41
C ALA A 71 -3.17 0.10 -11.50
N HIS A 72 -1.97 0.00 -10.90
CA HIS A 72 -1.66 -1.02 -9.90
C HIS A 72 -2.52 -0.87 -8.66
N ILE A 73 -2.62 0.35 -8.12
CA ILE A 73 -3.43 0.64 -6.93
C ILE A 73 -4.90 0.26 -7.16
N VAL A 74 -5.45 0.56 -8.34
CA VAL A 74 -6.82 0.17 -8.72
C VAL A 74 -6.96 -1.35 -8.76
N LYS A 75 -6.01 -2.06 -9.39
CA LYS A 75 -6.02 -3.53 -9.46
C LYS A 75 -5.90 -4.21 -8.08
N ALA A 76 -5.30 -3.54 -7.11
CA ALA A 76 -5.22 -3.98 -5.72
C ALA A 76 -6.46 -3.62 -4.87
N GLU A 77 -7.52 -3.09 -5.49
CA GLU A 77 -8.71 -2.54 -4.82
C GLU A 77 -8.39 -1.33 -3.90
N GLY A 78 -7.27 -0.67 -4.15
CA GLY A 78 -6.72 0.41 -3.34
C GLY A 78 -7.13 1.83 -3.75
N SER A 79 -8.13 2.02 -4.63
CA SER A 79 -8.53 3.36 -5.12
C SER A 79 -8.86 4.35 -3.98
N TRP A 80 -9.28 3.82 -2.82
CA TRP A 80 -9.55 4.61 -1.63
C TRP A 80 -8.30 5.26 -1.01
N LEU A 81 -7.09 4.81 -1.36
CA LEU A 81 -5.82 5.36 -0.92
C LEU A 81 -5.44 6.65 -1.67
N VAL A 82 -6.02 6.89 -2.85
CA VAL A 82 -5.66 8.01 -3.73
C VAL A 82 -5.81 9.39 -3.06
N PRO A 83 -6.89 9.68 -2.29
CA PRO A 83 -7.00 10.94 -1.56
C PRO A 83 -5.84 11.17 -0.57
N TYR A 84 -5.36 10.13 0.11
CA TYR A 84 -4.24 10.22 1.04
C TYR A 84 -2.92 10.48 0.30
N LEU A 85 -2.70 9.79 -0.82
CA LEU A 85 -1.54 10.03 -1.68
C LEU A 85 -1.50 11.46 -2.21
N ARG A 86 -2.65 11.99 -2.66
CA ARG A 86 -2.76 13.39 -3.11
C ARG A 86 -2.47 14.37 -1.97
N ARG A 87 -2.95 14.08 -0.76
CA ARG A 87 -2.69 14.92 0.42
C ARG A 87 -1.21 14.94 0.78
N LEU A 88 -0.55 13.79 0.78
CA LEU A 88 0.89 13.68 1.00
C LEU A 88 1.69 14.42 -0.08
N HIS A 89 1.30 14.27 -1.36
CA HIS A 89 1.97 14.96 -2.47
C HIS A 89 1.85 16.49 -2.37
N ALA A 90 0.73 17.00 -1.88
CA ALA A 90 0.53 18.43 -1.62
C ALA A 90 1.27 18.95 -0.36
N GLY A 91 2.10 18.13 0.29
CA GLY A 91 2.82 18.48 1.52
C GLY A 91 1.97 18.37 2.79
N GLY A 92 0.76 17.81 2.68
CA GLY A 92 -0.07 17.48 3.84
C GLY A 92 0.46 16.28 4.61
N ARG A 93 -0.05 16.09 5.83
CA ARG A 93 0.32 14.96 6.70
C ARG A 93 -0.74 13.87 6.64
N VAL A 94 -0.34 12.60 6.68
CA VAL A 94 -1.21 11.43 6.87
C VAL A 94 -0.59 10.58 7.98
N THR A 95 -1.41 10.17 8.95
CA THR A 95 -0.96 9.34 10.06
C THR A 95 -1.29 7.88 9.84
N GLU A 96 -0.58 6.99 10.53
CA GLU A 96 -0.89 5.56 10.53
C GLU A 96 -2.29 5.30 11.09
N GLU A 97 -2.67 5.99 12.18
CA GLU A 97 -3.95 5.81 12.84
C GLU A 97 -5.11 6.09 11.87
N GLU A 98 -5.01 7.15 11.08
CA GLU A 98 -6.02 7.52 10.11
C GLU A 98 -6.18 6.47 8.99
N LEU A 99 -5.06 5.94 8.48
CA LEU A 99 -5.06 4.88 7.48
C LEU A 99 -5.64 3.57 8.04
N VAL A 100 -5.29 3.23 9.29
CA VAL A 100 -5.78 2.05 9.98
C VAL A 100 -7.28 2.15 10.27
N GLU A 101 -7.76 3.32 10.69
CA GLU A 101 -9.19 3.57 10.96
C GLU A 101 -10.03 3.53 9.68
N ASP A 102 -9.57 4.11 8.57
CA ASP A 102 -10.28 4.02 7.30
C ASP A 102 -10.26 2.59 6.73
N TYR A 103 -9.12 1.89 6.83
CA TYR A 103 -9.04 0.48 6.47
C TYR A 103 -10.03 -0.37 7.29
N LEU A 104 -10.07 -0.17 8.62
CA LEU A 104 -10.98 -0.91 9.51
C LEU A 104 -12.45 -0.65 9.16
N ARG A 105 -12.82 0.61 8.88
CA ARG A 105 -14.18 0.96 8.45
C ARG A 105 -14.59 0.29 7.14
N ARG A 106 -13.65 0.13 6.21
CA ARG A 106 -13.90 -0.45 4.87
C ARG A 106 -13.91 -1.98 4.87
N HIS A 107 -13.00 -2.59 5.60
CA HIS A 107 -12.73 -4.03 5.52
C HIS A 107 -13.17 -4.82 6.76
N GLY A 108 -13.63 -4.14 7.82
CA GLY A 108 -14.08 -4.77 9.07
C GLY A 108 -12.98 -5.45 9.89
N ARG A 109 -11.71 -5.30 9.48
CA ARG A 109 -10.52 -5.87 10.11
C ARG A 109 -9.36 -4.88 10.08
N ARG A 110 -8.34 -5.07 10.92
CA ARG A 110 -7.12 -4.25 10.89
C ARG A 110 -6.23 -4.62 9.69
N PRO A 111 -5.47 -3.67 9.12
CA PRO A 111 -4.50 -3.99 8.07
C PRO A 111 -3.37 -4.85 8.63
N ARG A 112 -2.71 -5.59 7.74
CA ARG A 112 -1.53 -6.38 8.14
C ARG A 112 -0.34 -5.45 8.32
N VAL A 113 0.30 -5.53 9.48
CA VAL A 113 1.57 -4.85 9.76
C VAL A 113 2.70 -5.82 9.45
N ILE A 114 3.66 -5.40 8.63
CA ILE A 114 4.88 -6.15 8.33
C ILE A 114 6.02 -5.41 9.05
N ALA A 115 6.65 -6.12 9.99
CA ALA A 115 7.69 -5.60 10.89
C ALA A 115 9.06 -6.22 10.59
#